data_AF-A0A821BND4-F1
#
_entry.id   AF-A0A821BND4-F1
#
_cell.length_a   1.000
_cell.length_b   1.000
_cell.length_c   1.000
_cell.angle_alpha   90.00
_cell.angle_beta   90.00
_cell.angle_gamma   90.00
#
_symmetry.space_group_name_H-M   'P 1'
#
loop_
_entity.id
_entity.type
_entity.pdbx_description
1 polymer ?
#
loop_
_entity_poly.entity_id
_entity_poly.type
_entity_poly.pdbx_seq_one_letter_code
_entity_poly.pdbx_strand_id
1 'polypeptide(L)'
;LSNKKSITTRRSSASFDDEGFIYFPSACANGKRCSIHVALHGCQQGKHAAGDVFATKAGYLEVAELNDIIMIFPQVRKSLMLPTNPMGCWDWWGYSEVYYATQKAPQMRGIKSMIDTVQTITKVFSETE
;
A
#
# COMPACT_ATOMS: atom_id res chain seq x y z
N LEU A 1 12.66 -7.72 10.33
CA LEU A 1 12.06 -6.38 10.55
C LEU A 1 12.87 -5.21 9.96
N SER A 2 14.09 -5.42 9.43
CA SER A 2 14.99 -4.32 9.02
C SER A 2 14.78 -3.72 7.62
N ASN A 3 13.81 -4.18 6.82
CA ASN A 3 13.68 -3.79 5.41
C ASN A 3 12.46 -2.89 5.09
N LYS A 4 11.90 -2.24 6.10
CA LYS A 4 10.74 -1.35 5.94
C LYS A 4 11.20 -0.01 5.36
N LYS A 5 10.82 0.28 4.11
CA LYS A 5 11.00 1.61 3.50
C LYS A 5 9.68 2.38 3.52
N SER A 6 9.75 3.62 3.99
CA SER A 6 8.65 4.58 3.88
C SER A 6 8.72 5.29 2.52
N ILE A 7 7.58 5.45 1.84
CA ILE A 7 7.46 6.09 0.53
C ILE A 7 6.53 7.28 0.64
N THR A 8 7.00 8.49 0.36
CA THR A 8 6.23 9.75 0.43
C THR A 8 5.42 10.00 -0.84
N THR A 9 4.10 10.26 -0.75
CA THR A 9 3.24 10.65 -1.88
C THR A 9 2.71 12.10 -1.77
N ARG A 10 2.30 12.73 -2.88
CA ARG A 10 1.67 14.08 -2.85
C ARG A 10 0.25 13.98 -2.28
N ARG A 11 -0.15 14.94 -1.43
CA ARG A 11 -1.51 15.06 -0.88
C ARG A 11 -2.56 14.93 -1.98
N SER A 12 -3.36 13.87 -1.86
CA SER A 12 -4.43 13.51 -2.78
C SER A 12 -5.79 13.81 -2.14
N SER A 13 -6.75 14.29 -2.92
CA SER A 13 -8.17 14.41 -2.49
C SER A 13 -8.78 13.06 -2.07
N ALA A 14 -8.08 11.96 -2.35
CA ALA A 14 -8.46 10.60 -2.02
C ALA A 14 -8.03 10.15 -0.61
N SER A 15 -7.62 11.07 0.26
CA SER A 15 -7.22 10.76 1.65
C SER A 15 -6.10 9.73 1.80
N PHE A 16 -5.24 9.54 0.80
CA PHE A 16 -4.00 8.79 1.00
C PHE A 16 -3.19 9.41 2.13
N ASP A 17 -2.56 8.55 2.94
CA ASP A 17 -1.48 8.98 3.80
C ASP A 17 -0.26 9.32 2.95
N ASP A 18 0.60 10.18 3.47
CA ASP A 18 1.83 10.52 2.78
C ASP A 18 2.76 9.29 2.75
N GLU A 19 2.65 8.36 3.70
CA GLU A 19 3.51 7.18 3.80
C GLU A 19 2.76 5.83 3.74
N GLY A 20 3.34 4.85 3.05
CA GLY A 20 2.90 3.45 3.03
C GLY A 20 3.98 2.46 3.50
N PHE A 21 3.64 1.16 3.52
CA PHE A 21 4.61 0.11 3.85
C PHE A 21 4.73 -0.92 2.73
N ILE A 22 5.93 -1.49 2.61
CA ILE A 22 6.24 -2.58 1.70
C ILE A 22 7.10 -3.63 2.42
N TYR A 23 6.88 -4.89 2.09
CA TYR A 23 7.70 -6.01 2.53
C TYR A 23 8.23 -6.77 1.32
N PHE A 24 9.55 -6.91 1.24
CA PHE A 24 10.23 -7.76 0.28
C PHE A 24 10.69 -9.04 1.00
N PRO A 25 10.17 -10.21 0.61
CA PRO A 25 10.72 -11.47 1.06
C PRO A 25 12.21 -11.61 0.74
N SER A 26 12.93 -12.40 1.53
CA SER A 26 14.39 -12.53 1.39
C SER A 26 14.78 -12.99 -0.02
N ALA A 27 14.05 -13.95 -0.59
CA ALA A 27 14.30 -14.43 -1.95
C ALA A 27 14.08 -13.32 -3.01
N CYS A 28 13.04 -12.50 -2.85
CA CYS A 28 12.73 -11.39 -3.75
C CYS A 28 13.77 -10.27 -3.68
N ALA A 29 14.31 -10.03 -2.48
CA ALA A 29 15.40 -9.07 -2.27
C ALA A 29 16.72 -9.54 -2.92
N ASN A 30 16.88 -10.85 -3.11
CA ASN A 30 18.04 -11.49 -3.76
C ASN A 30 17.74 -11.83 -5.24
N GLY A 31 17.01 -10.98 -5.96
CA GLY A 31 16.84 -11.09 -7.41
C GLY A 31 15.78 -12.09 -7.90
N LYS A 32 15.18 -12.92 -7.03
CA LYS A 32 14.12 -13.85 -7.46
C LYS A 32 12.90 -13.08 -7.97
N ARG A 33 12.34 -13.55 -9.09
CA ARG A 33 11.05 -13.05 -9.59
C ARG A 33 9.93 -13.45 -8.64
N CYS A 34 9.19 -12.46 -8.15
CA CYS A 34 8.16 -12.64 -7.12
C CYS A 34 6.78 -12.17 -7.55
N SER A 35 5.75 -12.72 -6.90
CA SER A 35 4.38 -12.22 -7.02
C SER A 35 4.21 -10.96 -6.16
N ILE A 36 3.18 -10.16 -6.44
CA ILE A 36 2.82 -8.97 -5.65
C ILE A 36 1.42 -9.15 -5.10
N HIS A 37 1.22 -8.85 -3.82
CA HIS A 37 -0.10 -8.77 -3.19
C HIS A 37 -0.26 -7.42 -2.49
N VAL A 38 -1.46 -6.82 -2.64
CA VAL A 38 -1.83 -5.57 -1.96
C VAL A 38 -2.82 -5.89 -0.86
N ALA A 39 -2.45 -5.61 0.39
CA ALA A 39 -3.33 -5.79 1.54
C ALA A 39 -3.81 -4.42 2.05
N LEU A 40 -5.13 -4.23 2.04
CA LEU A 40 -5.78 -2.99 2.43
C LEU A 40 -6.31 -3.10 3.86
N HIS A 41 -5.89 -2.17 4.73
CA HIS A 41 -6.39 -2.09 6.10
C HIS A 41 -7.85 -1.62 6.15
N GLY A 42 -8.56 -1.91 7.24
CA GLY A 42 -9.90 -1.38 7.50
C GLY A 42 -9.90 0.06 8.01
N CYS A 43 -11.09 0.62 8.22
CA CYS A 43 -11.25 1.92 8.88
C CYS A 43 -10.57 1.91 10.26
N GLN A 44 -9.96 3.04 10.65
CA GLN A 44 -9.19 3.20 11.90
C GLN A 44 -7.99 2.25 12.07
N GLN A 45 -7.59 1.51 11.03
CA GLN A 45 -6.42 0.62 11.06
C GLN A 45 -5.24 1.17 10.25
N GLY A 46 -5.35 2.38 9.70
CA GLY A 46 -4.27 3.03 9.00
C GLY A 46 -3.15 3.50 9.93
N LYS A 47 -2.01 3.88 9.34
CA LYS A 47 -0.78 4.31 10.03
C LYS A 47 -1.03 5.30 11.15
N HIS A 48 -1.83 6.31 10.89
CA HIS A 48 -2.08 7.38 11.85
C HIS A 48 -2.88 6.94 13.09
N ALA A 49 -3.60 5.81 13.01
CA ALA A 49 -4.44 5.28 14.08
C ALA A 49 -3.79 4.09 14.80
N ALA A 50 -3.08 3.22 14.07
CA ALA A 50 -2.56 1.97 14.59
C ALA A 50 -1.08 1.71 14.23
N GLY A 51 -0.35 2.70 13.72
CA GLY A 51 1.03 2.51 13.26
C GLY A 51 1.13 1.46 12.16
N ASP A 52 2.08 0.54 12.27
CA ASP A 52 2.25 -0.56 11.32
C ASP A 52 1.63 -1.88 11.80
N VAL A 53 0.73 -1.85 12.78
CA VAL A 53 0.14 -3.05 13.37
C VAL A 53 -0.55 -3.91 12.31
N PHE A 54 -1.35 -3.33 11.41
CA PHE A 54 -1.97 -4.09 10.33
C PHE A 54 -0.92 -4.76 9.42
N ALA A 55 0.10 -4.00 9.02
CA ALA A 55 1.15 -4.51 8.13
C ALA A 55 2.00 -5.61 8.78
N THR A 56 2.20 -5.57 10.10
CA THR A 56 3.14 -6.45 10.82
C THR A 56 2.48 -7.57 11.63
N LYS A 57 1.18 -7.46 11.93
CA LYS A 57 0.46 -8.38 12.85
C LYS A 57 -0.78 -9.02 12.26
N ALA A 58 -1.18 -8.69 11.02
CA ALA A 58 -2.31 -9.34 10.36
C ALA A 58 -1.99 -10.73 9.76
N GLY A 59 -0.77 -11.24 9.94
CA GLY A 59 -0.35 -12.60 9.51
C GLY A 59 0.06 -12.73 8.04
N TYR A 60 0.12 -11.61 7.30
CA TYR A 60 0.52 -11.63 5.90
C TYR A 60 2.02 -11.89 5.69
N LEU A 61 2.89 -11.39 6.58
CA LEU A 61 4.34 -11.37 6.35
C LEU A 61 4.94 -12.77 6.37
N GLU A 62 4.44 -13.64 7.23
CA GLU A 62 4.87 -15.03 7.35
C GLU A 62 4.51 -15.84 6.10
N VAL A 63 3.28 -15.66 5.60
CA VAL A 63 2.83 -16.29 4.35
C VAL A 63 3.61 -15.72 3.16
N ALA A 64 3.85 -14.42 3.14
CA ALA A 64 4.59 -13.73 2.10
C ALA A 64 6.05 -14.21 1.99
N GLU A 65 6.73 -14.38 3.13
CA GLU A 65 8.10 -14.90 3.17
C GLU A 65 8.20 -16.32 2.60
N LEU A 66 7.25 -17.19 2.97
CA LEU A 66 7.25 -18.60 2.55
C LEU A 66 6.88 -18.82 1.08
N ASN A 67 6.26 -17.83 0.43
CA ASN A 67 5.67 -17.98 -0.91
C ASN A 67 6.21 -16.98 -1.93
N ASP A 68 7.29 -16.25 -1.61
CA ASP A 68 7.91 -15.27 -2.50
C ASP A 68 6.91 -14.20 -2.99
N ILE A 69 6.13 -13.65 -2.05
CA ILE A 69 5.12 -12.62 -2.33
C ILE A 69 5.56 -11.28 -1.74
N ILE A 70 5.79 -10.29 -2.59
CA ILE A 70 6.01 -8.91 -2.15
C ILE A 70 4.68 -8.33 -1.67
N MET A 71 4.66 -7.81 -0.46
CA MET A 71 3.45 -7.21 0.13
C MET A 71 3.51 -5.70 0.05
N ILE A 72 2.47 -5.08 -0.48
CA ILE A 72 2.27 -3.62 -0.43
C ILE A 72 1.10 -3.35 0.52
N PHE A 73 1.30 -2.43 1.46
CA PHE A 73 0.28 -1.95 2.41
C PHE A 73 0.08 -0.44 2.23
N PRO A 74 -0.69 -0.03 1.21
CA PRO A 74 -1.09 1.36 1.04
C PRO A 74 -1.82 1.88 2.29
N GLN A 75 -1.77 3.18 2.53
CA GLN A 75 -2.37 3.79 3.71
C GLN A 75 -3.31 4.92 3.31
N VAL A 76 -4.46 4.97 3.98
CA VAL A 76 -5.35 6.14 3.98
C VAL A 76 -5.44 6.73 5.37
N ARG A 77 -5.60 8.05 5.44
CA ARG A 77 -5.64 8.81 6.69
C ARG A 77 -7.00 9.46 6.90
N LYS A 78 -7.26 9.84 8.15
CA LYS A 78 -8.46 10.60 8.49
C LYS A 78 -8.44 11.96 7.79
N SER A 79 -9.59 12.38 7.26
CA SER A 79 -9.85 13.74 6.78
C SER A 79 -11.08 14.29 7.49
N LEU A 80 -10.92 15.43 8.16
CA LEU A 80 -12.03 16.17 8.80
C LEU A 80 -12.54 17.33 7.93
N MET A 81 -11.83 17.65 6.84
CA MET A 81 -12.25 18.66 5.86
C MET A 81 -12.87 17.98 4.64
N LEU A 82 -13.69 18.70 3.88
CA LEU A 82 -14.31 18.16 2.67
C LEU A 82 -13.23 17.73 1.64
N PRO A 83 -13.32 16.51 1.09
CA PRO A 83 -14.28 15.47 1.43
C PRO A 83 -13.95 14.77 2.76
N THR A 84 -14.97 14.57 3.58
CA THR A 84 -14.81 14.03 4.94
C THR A 84 -14.57 12.52 4.89
N ASN A 85 -13.58 12.08 5.65
CA ASN A 85 -13.25 10.69 5.90
C ASN A 85 -12.78 10.56 7.37
N PRO A 86 -13.67 10.75 8.35
CA PRO A 86 -13.27 10.87 9.77
C PRO A 86 -12.68 9.58 10.34
N MET A 87 -12.92 8.45 9.68
CA MET A 87 -12.48 7.13 10.12
C MET A 87 -11.25 6.63 9.36
N GLY A 88 -10.77 7.35 8.35
CA GLY A 88 -9.62 6.92 7.54
C GLY A 88 -9.92 5.61 6.81
N CYS A 89 -11.09 5.54 6.16
CA CYS A 89 -11.51 4.41 5.35
C CYS A 89 -11.05 4.56 3.90
N TRP A 90 -10.93 3.44 3.18
CA TRP A 90 -10.92 3.45 1.71
C TRP A 90 -12.24 4.01 1.19
N ASP A 91 -12.20 4.61 0.00
CA ASP A 91 -13.35 5.27 -0.62
C ASP A 91 -14.31 4.24 -1.20
N TRP A 92 -15.27 3.82 -0.38
CA TRP A 92 -16.35 2.93 -0.78
C TRP A 92 -17.71 3.63 -0.88
N TRP A 93 -17.77 4.95 -0.61
CA TRP A 93 -19.01 5.74 -0.67
C TRP A 93 -18.90 6.98 -1.57
N GLY A 94 -17.78 7.18 -2.26
CA GLY A 94 -17.57 8.26 -3.23
C GLY A 94 -17.15 9.59 -2.63
N TYR A 95 -16.43 9.59 -1.49
CA TYR A 95 -15.94 10.84 -0.92
C TYR A 95 -14.87 11.50 -1.81
N SER A 96 -14.07 10.73 -2.56
CA SER A 96 -13.03 11.32 -3.39
C SER A 96 -13.57 11.88 -4.71
N GLU A 97 -14.43 11.14 -5.40
CA GLU A 97 -15.10 11.54 -6.65
C GLU A 97 -16.18 10.52 -7.08
N VAL A 98 -16.97 10.84 -8.12
CA VAL A 98 -18.06 10.00 -8.65
C VAL A 98 -17.60 8.66 -9.24
N TYR A 99 -16.33 8.55 -9.64
CA TYR A 99 -15.78 7.34 -10.27
C TYR A 99 -15.07 6.41 -9.28
N TYR A 100 -15.28 6.59 -7.96
CA TYR A 100 -14.55 5.92 -6.88
C TYR A 100 -14.50 4.38 -6.94
N ALA A 101 -15.53 3.74 -7.51
CA ALA A 101 -15.61 2.29 -7.65
C ALA A 101 -15.09 1.76 -9.01
N THR A 102 -14.40 2.58 -9.80
CA THR A 102 -13.91 2.22 -11.14
C THR A 102 -12.38 2.28 -11.22
N GLN A 103 -11.82 1.80 -12.33
CA GLN A 103 -10.39 1.97 -12.63
C GLN A 103 -9.95 3.44 -12.74
N LYS A 104 -10.91 4.36 -12.92
CA LYS A 104 -10.66 5.80 -12.92
C LYS A 104 -10.65 6.40 -11.52
N ALA A 105 -10.87 5.64 -10.45
CA ALA A 105 -10.85 6.20 -9.10
C ALA A 105 -9.44 6.67 -8.71
N PRO A 106 -9.29 7.75 -7.90
CA PRO A 106 -8.00 8.22 -7.48
C PRO A 106 -7.27 7.21 -6.59
N GLN A 107 -8.01 6.48 -5.74
CA GLN A 107 -7.44 5.41 -4.93
C GLN A 107 -6.99 4.21 -5.76
N MET A 108 -7.79 3.79 -6.73
CA MET A 108 -7.42 2.68 -7.63
C MET A 108 -6.19 3.03 -8.47
N ARG A 109 -6.13 4.25 -9.03
CA ARG A 109 -4.94 4.74 -9.75
C ARG A 109 -3.71 4.82 -8.84
N GLY A 110 -3.86 5.30 -7.61
CA GLY A 110 -2.77 5.37 -6.64
C GLY A 110 -2.18 4.00 -6.33
N ILE A 111 -3.04 3.02 -6.01
CA ILE A 111 -2.62 1.63 -5.75
C ILE A 111 -1.94 1.03 -6.98
N LYS A 112 -2.51 1.22 -8.18
CA LYS A 112 -1.90 0.74 -9.44
C LYS A 112 -0.51 1.34 -9.66
N SER A 113 -0.33 2.64 -9.40
CA SER A 113 0.96 3.31 -9.49
C SER A 113 1.99 2.73 -8.50
N MET A 114 1.57 2.35 -7.30
CA MET A 114 2.44 1.69 -6.32
C MET A 114 2.89 0.31 -6.84
N ILE A 115 1.96 -0.49 -7.37
CA ILE A 115 2.27 -1.80 -7.99
C ILE A 115 3.28 -1.62 -9.13
N ASP A 116 3.05 -0.67 -10.04
CA ASP A 116 3.92 -0.42 -11.20
C ASP A 116 5.32 0.01 -10.77
N THR A 117 5.41 0.84 -9.72
CA THR A 117 6.67 1.28 -9.14
C THR A 117 7.46 0.09 -8.59
N VAL A 118 6.80 -0.79 -7.82
CA VAL A 118 7.43 -1.99 -7.28
C VAL A 118 7.90 -2.94 -8.38
N GLN A 119 7.06 -3.17 -9.40
CA GLN A 119 7.45 -3.98 -10.55
C GLN A 119 8.70 -3.43 -11.24
N THR A 120 8.77 -2.10 -11.40
CA THR A 120 9.94 -1.43 -11.99
C THR A 120 11.19 -1.65 -11.13
N ILE A 121 11.09 -1.42 -9.82
CA ILE A 121 12.20 -1.64 -8.88
C ILE A 121 12.69 -3.10 -8.92
N THR A 122 11.79 -4.07 -8.92
CA THR A 122 12.16 -5.50 -8.94
C THR A 122 12.85 -5.94 -10.22
N LYS A 123 12.53 -5.34 -11.37
CA LYS A 123 13.21 -5.62 -12.64
C LYS A 123 14.67 -5.16 -12.59
N VAL A 124 14.93 -3.99 -12.00
CA VAL A 124 16.30 -3.48 -11.84
C VAL A 124 17.13 -4.45 -11.00
N PHE A 125 16.58 -4.99 -9.90
CA PHE A 125 17.31 -5.98 -9.08
C PHE A 125 17.67 -7.26 -9.85
N SER A 126 16.79 -7.71 -10.75
CA SER A 126 17.04 -8.92 -11.55
C SER A 126 18.01 -8.72 -12.73
N GLU A 127 18.31 -7.48 -13.11
CA GLU A 127 19.19 -7.16 -14.25
C GLU A 127 20.63 -6.83 -13.82
N THR A 128 20.87 -6.66 -12.52
CA THR A 128 22.19 -6.33 -11.95
C THR A 128 23.00 -7.55 -11.47
N GLU A 129 22.51 -8.76 -11.73
CA GLU A 129 23.23 -10.05 -11.53
C GLU A 129 23.58 -10.67 -12.89
#